data_AF-A0A949K3I5-F1
#
_entry.id   AF-A0A949K3I5-F1
#
_cell.length_a   1.000
_cell.length_b   1.000
_cell.length_c   1.000
_cell.angle_alpha   90.00
_cell.angle_beta   90.00
_cell.angle_gamma   90.00
#
_symmetry.space_group_name_H-M   'P 1'
#
loop_
_entity.id
_entity.type
_entity.pdbx_description
1 polymer ?
#
loop_
_entity_poly.entity_id
_entity_poly.type
_entity_poly.pdbx_seq_one_letter_code
_entity_poly.pdbx_strand_id
1 'polypeptide(L)'
;MKWYIPDCFWHSKSNGVFVSHEAICILNTNDTPVKVNITLYFEDRDKLPGYSVEVGAERTLHIRMDQLKNTDGTPVPQDTPYAAVVECEKNITIQYTRVDTSQPEMAIATAII
;
A
#
# COMPACT_ATOMS: atom_id res chain seq x y z
N MET A 1 11.08 7.94 10.25
CA MET A 1 11.77 7.30 9.11
C MET A 1 10.84 7.26 7.91
N LYS A 2 11.41 7.17 6.70
CA LYS A 2 10.64 7.20 5.45
C LYS A 2 11.12 6.08 4.51
N TRP A 3 10.17 5.44 3.85
CA TRP A 3 10.38 4.45 2.80
C TRP A 3 9.63 4.89 1.54
N TYR A 4 10.15 4.52 0.37
CA TYR A 4 9.68 5.01 -0.91
C TYR A 4 9.33 3.85 -1.83
N ILE A 5 8.10 3.85 -2.34
CA ILE A 5 7.61 2.87 -3.32
C ILE A 5 7.28 3.66 -4.58
N PRO A 6 8.20 3.70 -5.57
CA PRO A 6 8.05 4.58 -6.74
C PRO A 6 7.06 4.05 -7.78
N ASP A 7 6.72 2.76 -7.76
CA ASP A 7 5.83 2.12 -8.75
C ASP A 7 4.63 1.46 -8.05
N CYS A 8 3.52 2.20 -7.98
CA CYS A 8 2.21 1.70 -7.61
C CYS A 8 1.22 1.94 -8.77
N PHE A 9 0.49 0.90 -9.11
CA PHE A 9 -0.59 0.88 -10.08
C PHE A 9 -1.32 -0.46 -9.97
N TRP A 10 -2.65 -0.45 -9.89
CA TRP A 10 -3.45 -1.62 -10.24
C TRP A 10 -4.63 -1.22 -11.10
N HIS A 11 -4.97 -2.09 -12.04
CA HIS A 11 -6.09 -1.85 -12.93
C HIS A 11 -7.42 -2.35 -12.34
N SER A 12 -8.53 -1.83 -12.85
CA SER A 12 -9.88 -2.26 -12.49
C SER A 12 -10.27 -3.65 -12.99
N LYS A 13 -9.58 -4.17 -14.01
CA LYS A 13 -9.86 -5.50 -14.55
C LYS A 13 -9.52 -6.61 -13.54
N SER A 14 -10.42 -7.58 -13.37
CA SER A 14 -10.25 -8.74 -12.50
C SER A 14 -10.99 -9.93 -13.12
N ASN A 15 -10.60 -11.17 -12.79
CA ASN A 15 -11.24 -12.38 -13.33
C ASN A 15 -12.60 -12.73 -12.69
N GLY A 16 -13.12 -11.89 -11.78
CA GLY A 16 -14.40 -12.10 -11.10
C GLY A 16 -14.35 -13.07 -9.90
N VAL A 17 -13.26 -13.80 -9.71
CA VAL A 17 -13.03 -14.67 -8.54
C VAL A 17 -12.09 -13.99 -7.55
N PHE A 18 -11.03 -13.36 -8.05
CA PHE A 18 -10.04 -12.64 -7.28
C PHE A 18 -9.94 -11.20 -7.76
N VAL A 19 -9.76 -10.27 -6.83
CA VAL A 19 -9.63 -8.84 -7.12
C VAL A 19 -8.16 -8.50 -7.33
N SER A 20 -7.83 -7.86 -8.44
CA SER A 20 -6.51 -7.25 -8.66
C SER A 20 -6.27 -6.17 -7.62
N HIS A 21 -5.12 -6.20 -6.95
CA HIS A 21 -4.85 -5.28 -5.87
C HIS A 21 -3.36 -5.13 -5.61
N GLU A 22 -3.05 -4.17 -4.76
CA GLU A 22 -1.73 -3.96 -4.21
C GLU A 22 -1.79 -4.11 -2.69
N ALA A 23 -0.66 -4.50 -2.12
CA ALA A 23 -0.47 -4.51 -0.69
C ALA A 23 0.88 -3.89 -0.31
N ILE A 24 0.84 -2.95 0.62
CA ILE A 24 2.02 -2.55 1.40
C ILE A 24 2.03 -3.41 2.65
N CYS A 25 2.87 -4.44 2.65
CA CYS A 25 3.02 -5.37 3.76
C CYS A 25 4.06 -4.82 4.74
N ILE A 26 3.68 -4.68 6.01
CA ILE A 26 4.53 -4.15 7.06
C ILE A 26 4.74 -5.22 8.13
N LEU A 27 6.00 -5.46 8.50
CA LEU A 27 6.36 -6.20 9.71
C LEU A 27 6.87 -5.22 10.78
N ASN A 28 6.15 -5.16 11.89
CA ASN A 28 6.57 -4.46 13.09
C ASN A 28 7.20 -5.46 14.08
N THR A 29 8.53 -5.47 14.19
CA THR A 29 9.26 -6.28 15.17
C THR A 29 9.51 -5.57 16.50
N ASN A 30 8.97 -4.35 16.69
CA ASN A 30 9.06 -3.65 17.96
C ASN A 30 8.06 -4.24 18.96
N ASP A 31 8.36 -4.08 20.25
CA ASP A 31 7.54 -4.48 21.39
C ASP A 31 6.31 -3.57 21.63
N THR A 32 6.10 -2.59 20.75
CA THR A 32 5.08 -1.55 20.89
C THR A 32 4.41 -1.28 19.55
N PRO A 33 3.13 -0.86 19.53
CA PRO A 33 2.45 -0.49 18.29
C PRO A 33 3.18 0.64 17.55
N VAL A 34 3.00 0.66 16.23
CA VAL A 34 3.55 1.67 15.32
C VAL A 34 2.41 2.25 14.48
N LYS A 35 2.19 3.56 14.60
CA LYS A 35 1.35 4.30 13.68
C LYS A 35 2.13 4.62 12.41
N VAL A 36 1.62 4.18 11.29
CA VAL A 36 2.19 4.39 9.95
C VAL A 36 1.32 5.38 9.20
N ASN A 37 1.95 6.34 8.51
CA ASN A 37 1.29 7.28 7.63
C ASN A 37 1.74 7.02 6.20
N ILE A 38 0.81 7.11 5.25
CA ILE A 38 1.07 6.91 3.83
C ILE A 38 0.64 8.17 3.09
N THR A 39 1.48 8.65 2.18
CA THR A 39 1.18 9.76 1.27
C THR A 39 1.40 9.33 -0.17
N LEU A 40 0.43 9.60 -1.03
CA LEU A 40 0.47 9.23 -2.44
C LEU A 40 0.93 10.43 -3.27
N TYR A 41 1.79 10.19 -4.26
CA TYR A 41 2.28 11.19 -5.20
C TYR A 41 1.86 10.79 -6.61
N PHE A 42 1.50 11.76 -7.43
CA PHE A 42 0.95 11.55 -8.77
C PHE A 42 1.76 12.32 -9.82
N GLU A 43 1.60 11.93 -11.07
CA GLU A 43 2.28 12.55 -12.20
C GLU A 43 1.67 13.91 -12.59
N ASP A 44 0.38 14.13 -12.29
CA ASP A 44 -0.46 15.16 -12.90
C ASP A 44 -1.15 16.11 -11.89
N ARG A 45 -1.01 15.86 -10.59
CA ARG A 45 -1.71 16.61 -9.53
C ARG A 45 -0.96 16.59 -8.20
N ASP A 46 -1.42 17.40 -7.26
CA ASP A 46 -0.88 17.44 -5.90
C ASP A 46 -0.98 16.08 -5.20
N LYS A 47 -0.01 15.83 -4.31
CA LYS A 47 0.02 14.62 -3.48
C LYS A 47 -1.22 14.48 -2.61
N LEU A 48 -1.62 13.25 -2.31
CA LEU A 48 -2.76 12.92 -1.47
C LEU A 48 -2.29 12.30 -0.13
N PRO A 49 -2.32 13.07 0.97
CA PRO A 49 -1.95 12.59 2.30
C PRO A 49 -3.15 12.01 3.07
N GLY A 50 -2.93 11.72 4.35
CA GLY A 50 -4.00 11.43 5.31
C GLY A 50 -4.35 9.95 5.45
N TYR A 51 -3.63 9.05 4.79
CA TYR A 51 -3.77 7.62 5.02
C TYR A 51 -2.97 7.21 6.25
N SER A 52 -3.60 6.54 7.21
CA SER A 52 -2.91 6.07 8.42
C SER A 52 -3.45 4.73 8.89
N VAL A 53 -2.55 3.87 9.34
CA VAL A 53 -2.86 2.58 9.93
C VAL A 53 -2.00 2.35 11.18
N GLU A 54 -2.49 1.54 12.10
CA GLU A 54 -1.70 1.07 13.24
C GLU A 54 -1.31 -0.39 13.03
N VAL A 55 -0.02 -0.68 13.16
CA VAL A 55 0.52 -2.04 13.20
C VAL A 55 0.85 -2.37 14.65
N GLY A 56 0.19 -3.40 15.20
CA GLY A 56 0.41 -3.83 16.58
C GLY A 56 1.86 -4.25 16.87
N ALA A 57 2.23 -4.30 18.14
CA ALA A 57 3.51 -4.82 18.61
C ALA A 57 3.75 -6.27 18.15
N GLU A 58 4.93 -6.57 17.61
CA GLU A 58 5.28 -7.91 17.12
C GLU A 58 4.23 -8.49 16.14
N ARG A 59 3.71 -7.68 15.22
CA ARG A 59 2.70 -8.09 14.23
C ARG A 59 3.10 -7.69 12.81
N THR A 60 2.49 -8.41 11.87
CA THR A 60 2.43 -8.00 10.46
C THR A 60 1.06 -7.42 10.13
N LEU A 61 1.03 -6.48 9.19
CA LEU A 61 -0.20 -5.98 8.58
C LEU A 61 -0.02 -5.86 7.08
N HIS A 62 -0.92 -6.50 6.33
CA HIS A 62 -0.97 -6.40 4.87
C HIS A 62 -1.98 -5.31 4.51
N ILE A 63 -1.49 -4.11 4.21
CA ILE A 63 -2.35 -2.95 3.93
C ILE A 63 -2.85 -3.07 2.50
N ARG A 64 -4.13 -3.44 2.35
CA ARG A 64 -4.83 -3.50 1.07
C ARG A 64 -5.10 -2.10 0.53
N MET A 65 -4.38 -1.69 -0.51
CA MET A 65 -4.48 -0.33 -1.06
C MET A 65 -5.87 -0.06 -1.65
N ASP A 66 -6.52 -1.10 -2.20
CA ASP A 66 -7.89 -1.05 -2.73
C ASP A 66 -8.97 -0.89 -1.63
N GLN A 67 -8.62 -1.12 -0.36
CA GLN A 67 -9.54 -0.98 0.79
C GLN A 67 -9.20 0.23 1.66
N LEU A 68 -8.06 0.86 1.41
CA LEU A 68 -7.53 1.93 2.23
C LEU A 68 -8.23 3.25 1.91
N LYS A 69 -8.59 3.99 2.96
CA LYS A 69 -9.17 5.33 2.88
C LYS A 69 -8.39 6.29 3.77
N ASN A 70 -8.29 7.55 3.34
CA ASN A 70 -7.68 8.59 4.15
C ASN A 70 -8.68 9.12 5.21
N THR A 71 -8.26 10.09 6.03
CA THR A 71 -9.07 10.74 7.07
C THR A 71 -10.37 11.35 6.57
N ASP A 72 -10.42 11.76 5.29
CA ASP A 72 -11.61 12.35 4.66
C ASP A 72 -12.50 11.28 3.99
N GLY A 73 -12.16 10.00 4.12
CA GLY A 73 -12.86 8.88 3.50
C GLY A 73 -12.52 8.68 2.01
N THR A 74 -11.52 9.39 1.49
CA THR A 74 -11.09 9.29 0.08
C THR A 74 -10.31 7.99 -0.13
N PRO A 75 -10.71 7.13 -1.09
CA PRO A 75 -9.99 5.89 -1.39
C PRO A 75 -8.69 6.17 -2.15
N VAL A 76 -7.81 5.18 -2.21
CA VAL A 76 -6.68 5.19 -3.16
C VAL A 76 -7.24 5.05 -4.60
N PRO A 77 -6.82 5.88 -5.56
CA PRO A 77 -7.37 5.84 -6.92
C PRO A 77 -6.91 4.59 -7.68
N GLN A 78 -7.88 3.88 -8.25
CA GLN A 78 -7.65 2.75 -9.16
C GLN A 78 -7.35 3.26 -10.58
N ASP A 79 -6.71 2.42 -11.43
CA ASP A 79 -6.36 2.75 -12.82
C ASP A 79 -5.52 4.03 -12.94
N THR A 80 -4.78 4.39 -11.89
CA THR A 80 -3.97 5.61 -11.83
C THR A 80 -2.56 5.26 -11.36
N PRO A 81 -1.50 5.61 -12.11
CA PRO A 81 -0.13 5.43 -11.62
C PRO A 81 0.16 6.41 -10.48
N TYR A 82 0.80 5.92 -9.43
CA TYR A 82 1.20 6.74 -8.28
C TYR A 82 2.44 6.16 -7.60
N ALA A 83 3.09 6.99 -6.79
CA ALA A 83 4.13 6.54 -5.85
C ALA A 83 3.62 6.69 -4.41
N ALA A 84 4.11 5.85 -3.50
CA ALA A 84 3.77 5.93 -2.08
C ALA A 84 5.01 6.23 -1.23
N VAL A 85 4.87 7.19 -0.31
CA VAL A 85 5.82 7.40 0.78
C VAL A 85 5.19 6.91 2.07
N VAL A 86 5.89 6.00 2.74
CA VAL A 86 5.48 5.42 4.03
C VAL A 86 6.34 6.03 5.13
N GLU A 87 5.72 6.55 6.19
CA GLU A 87 6.40 7.27 7.26
C GLU A 87 5.92 6.82 8.65
N CYS A 88 6.85 6.54 9.55
CA CYS A 88 6.57 6.26 10.97
C CYS A 88 7.78 6.55 11.86
N GLU A 89 7.59 6.54 13.18
CA GLU A 89 8.62 6.89 14.16
C GLU A 89 9.59 5.75 14.51
N LYS A 90 9.22 4.49 14.26
CA LYS A 90 9.99 3.29 14.64
C LYS A 90 10.40 2.45 13.44
N ASN A 91 11.44 1.64 13.60
CA ASN A 91 11.94 0.80 12.51
C ASN A 91 10.91 -0.27 12.18
N ILE A 92 10.57 -0.40 10.91
CA ILE A 92 9.67 -1.43 10.39
C ILE A 92 10.27 -1.98 9.11
N THR A 93 9.89 -3.20 8.75
CA THR A 93 10.26 -3.80 7.47
C THR A 93 9.06 -3.70 6.53
N ILE A 94 9.30 -3.29 5.29
CA ILE A 94 8.24 -3.09 4.29
C ILE A 94 8.53 -3.95 3.07
N GLN A 95 7.49 -4.63 2.60
CA GLN A 95 7.47 -5.29 1.30
C GLN A 95 6.24 -4.79 0.54
N TYR A 96 6.45 -4.39 -0.71
CA TYR A 96 5.34 -4.05 -1.61
C TYR A 96 5.02 -5.26 -2.51
N THR A 97 3.74 -5.51 -2.74
CA THR A 97 3.26 -6.57 -3.64
C THR A 97 2.12 -6.06 -4.52
N ARG A 98 2.15 -6.40 -5.81
CA ARG A 98 1.05 -6.25 -6.75
C ARG A 98 0.59 -7.62 -7.20
N VAL A 99 -0.72 -7.84 -7.18
CA VAL A 99 -1.37 -9.05 -7.71
C VAL A 99 -2.29 -8.64 -8.84
N ASP A 100 -2.01 -9.15 -10.04
CA ASP A 100 -2.82 -8.96 -11.24
C ASP A 100 -3.62 -10.24 -11.50
N THR A 101 -4.95 -10.09 -11.52
CA THR A 101 -5.90 -11.18 -11.77
C THR A 101 -6.72 -10.95 -13.04
N SER A 102 -6.29 -10.06 -13.94
CA SER A 102 -7.03 -9.71 -15.18
C SER A 102 -7.14 -10.82 -16.21
N GLN A 103 -6.29 -11.85 -16.10
CA GLN A 103 -6.25 -13.02 -16.98
C GLN A 103 -6.25 -14.32 -16.15
N PRO A 104 -6.55 -15.48 -16.76
CA PRO A 104 -6.54 -16.77 -16.05
C PRO A 104 -5.18 -17.06 -15.40
N GLU A 105 -4.10 -16.77 -16.11
CA GLU A 105 -2.72 -16.84 -15.64
C GLU A 105 -2.41 -15.60 -14.77
N MET A 106 -2.80 -15.66 -13.50
CA MET A 106 -2.52 -14.62 -12.50
C MET A 106 -1.02 -14.27 -12.46
N ALA A 107 -0.71 -13.00 -12.23
CA ALA A 107 0.66 -12.52 -12.09
C ALA A 107 0.89 -11.83 -10.73
N ILE A 108 2.14 -11.89 -10.27
CA ILE A 108 2.59 -11.24 -9.04
C ILE A 108 3.91 -10.52 -9.29
N ALA A 109 4.04 -9.32 -8.72
CA ALA A 109 5.31 -8.59 -8.62
C ALA A 109 5.51 -8.14 -7.18
N THR A 110 6.73 -8.25 -6.67
CA THR A 110 7.05 -7.83 -5.30
C THR A 110 8.47 -7.31 -5.16
N ALA A 111 8.67 -6.38 -4.22
CA ALA A 111 9.98 -5.84 -3.87
C ALA A 111 10.07 -5.57 -2.37
N ILE A 112 11.25 -5.82 -1.79
CA ILE A 112 11.61 -5.30 -0.48
C ILE A 112 11.92 -3.80 -0.61
N ILE A 113 11.51 -3.00 0.37
CA ILE A 113 11.63 -1.54 0.36
C ILE A 113 12.58 -1.08 1.46
#